data_AF-E6ZZG9-F1
#
_entry.id   AF-E6ZZG9-F1
#
_cell.length_a   1.000
_cell.length_b   1.000
_cell.length_c   1.000
_cell.angle_alpha   90.00
_cell.angle_beta   90.00
_cell.angle_gamma   90.00
#
_symmetry.space_group_name_H-M   'P 1'
#
loop_
_entity.id
_entity.type
_entity.pdbx_description
1 polymer ?
#
loop_
_entity_poly.entity_id
_entity_poly.type
_entity_poly.pdbx_seq_one_letter_code
_entity_poly.pdbx_strand_id
1 'polypeptide(L)'
;MASVGFNVASSSRGAFSLASSSRRPTSLSARPRVLAAATPLPATAPLRTFIRDNDSSWSSASSSWTSLPPSPAPPHRYNSSHQQNTSPHPLPARVLSSSSSSTHSSSTPHPPFSKRFSTTTSLYASHHFDTQAFAQRLEASGISREQADVLTEALRDVIDESITNLAKGLVTREEGDQTNYTQKVDFTRLKSELQLLERNDFALMKSENERLMADVEKLKQRLREEITRTTAGVRLDLNLEKGRIRDESAVHALKIKEVDTRIESEIAGLRTSIQSAKFNVLQYLVGVATGAGALLLAYLRMFR
;
A
#
# COMPACT_ATOMS: atom_id res chain seq x y z
N MET A 1 66.79 14.28 13.90
CA MET A 1 65.55 14.56 13.15
C MET A 1 64.38 14.45 14.13
N ALA A 2 63.46 15.41 14.09
CA ALA A 2 62.36 15.73 15.03
C ALA A 2 61.71 14.51 15.73
N SER A 3 61.51 14.45 17.06
CA SER A 3 60.77 15.29 18.04
C SER A 3 59.51 14.56 18.52
N VAL A 4 59.63 14.02 19.74
CA VAL A 4 58.69 13.97 20.88
C VAL A 4 57.20 14.18 20.63
N GLY A 5 56.39 13.24 21.17
CA GLY A 5 54.97 13.44 21.47
C GLY A 5 54.50 12.56 22.63
N PHE A 6 54.42 13.14 23.83
CA PHE A 6 53.79 12.59 25.03
C PHE A 6 52.27 12.45 24.84
N ASN A 7 51.66 11.43 25.47
CA ASN A 7 50.22 11.41 25.71
C ASN A 7 49.94 11.23 27.20
N VAL A 8 49.10 12.12 27.72
CA VAL A 8 48.85 12.42 29.14
C VAL A 8 47.38 12.19 29.45
N ALA A 9 47.14 11.73 30.69
CA ALA A 9 45.92 11.87 31.50
C ALA A 9 44.62 11.17 31.04
N SER A 10 43.65 10.89 31.91
CA SER A 10 43.47 10.72 33.36
C SER A 10 41.96 10.72 33.60
N SER A 11 41.52 10.06 34.66
CA SER A 11 40.20 10.20 35.31
C SER A 11 39.04 9.51 34.59
N SER A 12 38.08 8.84 35.25
CA SER A 12 37.49 9.10 36.56
C SER A 12 36.80 7.84 37.11
N ARG A 13 36.86 7.63 38.43
CA ARG A 13 35.98 6.72 39.19
C ARG A 13 35.58 7.41 40.49
N GLY A 14 34.28 7.56 40.70
CA GLY A 14 33.73 8.06 41.96
C GLY A 14 32.28 8.49 41.80
N ALA A 15 31.34 7.65 42.24
CA ALA A 15 29.96 8.04 42.47
C ALA A 15 29.50 7.42 43.81
N PHE A 16 29.37 8.28 44.81
CA PHE A 16 28.67 8.06 46.07
C PHE A 16 27.33 8.81 46.00
N SER A 17 26.24 8.18 46.44
CA SER A 17 25.09 8.90 47.02
C SER A 17 24.20 7.96 47.84
N LEU A 18 24.14 8.25 49.15
CA LEU A 18 23.09 7.91 50.10
C LEU A 18 21.76 8.58 49.65
N ALA A 19 20.54 8.04 49.80
CA ALA A 19 19.76 7.52 50.94
C ALA A 19 18.67 8.51 51.43
N SER A 20 17.43 7.99 51.44
CA SER A 20 16.29 8.21 52.36
C SER A 20 15.60 9.57 52.51
N SER A 21 14.25 9.56 52.45
CA SER A 21 13.33 9.90 53.58
C SER A 21 11.86 9.67 53.16
N SER A 22 11.09 8.81 53.84
CA SER A 22 9.89 9.12 54.71
C SER A 22 8.72 9.84 54.02
N ARG A 23 7.41 9.57 54.18
CA ARG A 23 6.55 8.93 55.21
C ARG A 23 5.14 8.69 54.61
N ARG A 24 4.39 7.72 55.16
CA ARG A 24 2.94 7.39 55.00
C ARG A 24 2.11 8.11 56.13
N PRO A 25 0.79 7.91 56.43
CA PRO A 25 -0.41 7.37 55.70
C PRO A 25 -1.80 8.06 56.04
N THR A 26 -2.93 7.45 55.57
CA THR A 26 -4.36 7.45 56.05
C THR A 26 -5.25 8.71 55.81
N SER A 27 -6.58 8.69 55.51
CA SER A 27 -7.70 7.82 55.93
C SER A 27 -9.00 7.88 55.05
N LEU A 28 -9.72 6.74 54.99
CA LEU A 28 -11.19 6.46 55.06
C LEU A 28 -12.29 7.42 54.51
N SER A 29 -13.21 6.88 53.70
CA SER A 29 -14.68 6.91 53.93
C SER A 29 -15.45 5.90 53.04
N ALA A 30 -16.64 5.48 53.48
CA ALA A 30 -17.30 4.21 53.15
C ALA A 30 -18.60 4.32 52.30
N ARG A 31 -18.84 3.28 51.47
CA ARG A 31 -20.06 2.55 51.01
C ARG A 31 -21.50 3.15 51.16
N PRO A 32 -22.53 2.73 50.35
CA PRO A 32 -22.82 1.33 49.97
C PRO A 32 -23.38 1.05 48.55
N ARG A 33 -23.63 -0.25 48.33
CA ARG A 33 -24.04 -1.00 47.12
C ARG A 33 -25.52 -1.42 47.25
N VAL A 34 -26.31 -1.37 46.18
CA VAL A 34 -27.62 -2.05 46.06
C VAL A 34 -27.71 -2.81 44.72
N LEU A 35 -28.28 -4.02 44.81
CA LEU A 35 -28.51 -5.07 43.80
C LEU A 35 -29.60 -4.70 42.78
N ALA A 36 -29.41 -4.98 41.48
CA ALA A 36 -29.87 -6.14 40.69
C ALA A 36 -31.29 -6.03 40.09
N ALA A 37 -31.41 -6.21 38.77
CA ALA A 37 -32.47 -6.97 38.10
C ALA A 37 -32.13 -7.13 36.61
N ALA A 38 -32.23 -8.36 36.11
CA ALA A 38 -32.01 -8.77 34.74
C ALA A 38 -33.36 -9.04 34.06
N THR A 39 -33.46 -8.79 32.75
CA THR A 39 -34.45 -9.46 31.87
C THR A 39 -33.99 -9.49 30.41
N PRO A 40 -34.11 -10.62 29.69
CA PRO A 40 -33.63 -10.82 28.33
C PRO A 40 -34.73 -10.73 27.24
N LEU A 41 -34.26 -10.68 25.98
CA LEU A 41 -34.84 -10.95 24.65
C LEU A 41 -36.27 -11.55 24.55
N PRO A 42 -36.92 -11.35 23.40
CA PRO A 42 -37.67 -12.42 22.75
C PRO A 42 -37.23 -12.71 21.31
N ALA A 43 -37.47 -13.96 20.91
CA ALA A 43 -37.03 -14.62 19.68
C ALA A 43 -38.08 -14.62 18.56
N THR A 44 -37.66 -15.17 17.41
CA THR A 44 -38.41 -16.00 16.42
C THR A 44 -38.74 -15.36 15.06
N ALA A 45 -38.20 -15.97 14.00
CA ALA A 45 -38.44 -15.74 12.57
C ALA A 45 -39.77 -16.34 12.08
N PRO A 46 -40.15 -16.15 10.80
CA PRO A 46 -40.07 -17.29 9.88
C PRO A 46 -39.68 -16.99 8.41
N LEU A 47 -39.31 -18.08 7.73
CA LEU A 47 -38.93 -18.25 6.32
C LEU A 47 -40.06 -17.90 5.31
N ARG A 48 -39.68 -17.39 4.13
CA ARG A 48 -40.39 -17.66 2.86
C ARG A 48 -39.41 -17.70 1.68
N THR A 49 -39.59 -18.72 0.85
CA THR A 49 -38.83 -19.14 -0.34
C THR A 49 -39.55 -18.75 -1.65
N PHE A 50 -38.80 -18.74 -2.77
CA PHE A 50 -39.23 -18.78 -4.20
C PHE A 50 -39.87 -17.48 -4.75
N ILE A 51 -39.63 -16.91 -5.96
CA ILE A 51 -39.20 -17.29 -7.34
C ILE A 51 -38.58 -16.02 -8.01
N ARG A 52 -37.38 -16.06 -8.61
CA ARG A 52 -37.01 -15.95 -10.06
C ARG A 52 -37.73 -14.89 -10.93
N ASP A 53 -36.97 -13.93 -11.47
CA ASP A 53 -36.87 -13.51 -12.90
C ASP A 53 -36.00 -12.21 -12.96
N ASN A 54 -34.81 -12.23 -13.58
CA ASN A 54 -34.50 -11.84 -14.98
C ASN A 54 -34.58 -10.30 -15.16
N ASP A 55 -33.58 -9.49 -15.50
CA ASP A 55 -32.38 -9.61 -16.35
C ASP A 55 -31.47 -8.37 -16.07
N SER A 56 -30.16 -8.53 -15.88
CA SER A 56 -29.17 -7.44 -16.08
C SER A 56 -27.78 -8.03 -16.29
N SER A 57 -27.37 -8.03 -17.55
CA SER A 57 -26.14 -8.59 -18.10
C SER A 57 -24.89 -7.82 -17.70
N TRP A 58 -24.08 -8.37 -16.79
CA TRP A 58 -22.64 -8.08 -16.71
C TRP A 58 -21.84 -9.38 -16.85
N SER A 59 -21.44 -9.66 -18.09
CA SER A 59 -20.58 -10.78 -18.44
C SER A 59 -19.15 -10.51 -17.98
N SER A 60 -18.77 -11.08 -16.85
CA SER A 60 -17.37 -11.30 -16.48
C SER A 60 -17.12 -12.80 -16.50
N ALA A 61 -16.42 -13.27 -17.53
CA ALA A 61 -15.86 -14.62 -17.56
C ALA A 61 -14.45 -14.54 -18.13
N SER A 62 -13.46 -14.56 -17.25
CA SER A 62 -12.07 -14.83 -17.60
C SER A 62 -11.54 -15.89 -16.65
N SER A 63 -11.55 -17.14 -17.12
CA SER A 63 -10.55 -18.15 -16.78
C SER A 63 -10.94 -19.48 -17.43
N SER A 64 -10.15 -19.92 -18.40
CA SER A 64 -9.77 -21.34 -18.53
C SER A 64 -8.55 -21.43 -19.43
N TRP A 65 -7.44 -21.79 -18.81
CA TRP A 65 -6.18 -22.16 -19.43
C TRP A 65 -6.34 -23.51 -20.10
N THR A 66 -5.83 -23.69 -21.32
CA THR A 66 -4.96 -24.82 -21.70
C THR A 66 -4.54 -24.79 -23.18
N SER A 67 -3.24 -25.03 -23.38
CA SER A 67 -2.63 -25.79 -24.49
C SER A 67 -2.05 -25.07 -25.72
N LEU A 68 -0.72 -25.24 -25.82
CA LEU A 68 0.17 -25.39 -27.00
C LEU A 68 0.96 -24.18 -27.54
N PRO A 69 2.27 -24.36 -27.86
CA PRO A 69 3.17 -23.31 -28.30
C PRO A 69 3.22 -23.18 -29.84
N PRO A 70 3.51 -22.00 -30.42
CA PRO A 70 3.88 -21.91 -31.83
C PRO A 70 5.39 -22.15 -32.05
N SER A 71 5.70 -23.02 -33.00
CA SER A 71 7.02 -23.25 -33.58
C SER A 71 7.42 -22.08 -34.51
N PRO A 72 8.72 -21.72 -34.67
CA PRO A 72 9.16 -20.58 -35.46
C PRO A 72 9.35 -20.91 -36.95
N ALA A 73 8.92 -20.00 -37.84
CA ALA A 73 9.20 -20.03 -39.27
C ALA A 73 10.49 -19.23 -39.62
N PRO A 74 11.19 -19.55 -40.73
CA PRO A 74 12.62 -19.26 -40.94
C PRO A 74 12.91 -17.90 -41.61
N PRO A 75 14.18 -17.44 -41.66
CA PRO A 75 14.54 -16.13 -42.19
C PRO A 75 14.84 -16.18 -43.69
N HIS A 76 14.31 -15.23 -44.46
CA HIS A 76 14.79 -14.95 -45.82
C HIS A 76 15.69 -13.70 -45.82
N ARG A 77 16.90 -13.85 -46.39
CA ARG A 77 17.83 -12.75 -46.66
C ARG A 77 18.42 -12.90 -48.08
N TYR A 78 18.59 -11.74 -48.71
CA TYR A 78 19.37 -11.37 -49.93
C TYR A 78 18.76 -11.56 -51.33
N ASN A 79 18.53 -10.45 -52.07
CA ASN A 79 19.49 -9.78 -52.98
C ASN A 79 18.88 -8.44 -53.51
N SER A 80 19.49 -7.24 -53.38
CA SER A 80 20.31 -6.48 -54.36
C SER A 80 19.80 -6.55 -55.82
N SER A 81 19.59 -5.52 -56.66
CA SER A 81 20.16 -4.16 -56.81
C SER A 81 19.53 -3.41 -58.02
N HIS A 82 19.24 -2.10 -57.94
CA HIS A 82 19.26 -1.04 -59.01
C HIS A 82 18.65 0.27 -58.43
N GLN A 83 19.42 1.29 -58.05
CA GLN A 83 20.09 2.38 -58.80
C GLN A 83 19.20 3.61 -59.16
N GLN A 84 19.66 4.79 -58.68
CA GLN A 84 19.43 6.21 -59.09
C GLN A 84 18.94 7.06 -57.89
N ASN A 85 19.85 7.72 -57.16
CA ASN A 85 20.54 8.99 -57.46
C ASN A 85 19.62 10.22 -57.44
N THR A 86 19.49 10.87 -56.27
CA THR A 86 19.59 12.34 -56.10
C THR A 86 19.95 12.64 -54.63
N SER A 87 20.93 13.54 -54.43
CA SER A 87 21.27 14.19 -53.14
C SER A 87 20.79 15.66 -53.19
N PRO A 88 21.14 16.52 -52.23
CA PRO A 88 20.64 16.63 -50.85
C PRO A 88 19.98 18.02 -50.63
N HIS A 89 19.23 18.22 -49.54
CA HIS A 89 19.23 19.43 -48.68
C HIS A 89 18.01 19.50 -47.74
N PRO A 90 18.12 20.21 -46.59
CA PRO A 90 17.28 20.01 -45.41
C PRO A 90 16.31 21.18 -45.10
N LEU A 91 15.48 20.95 -44.08
CA LEU A 91 14.70 21.89 -43.24
C LEU A 91 13.25 22.21 -43.69
N PRO A 92 12.32 22.60 -42.77
CA PRO A 92 12.51 22.88 -41.34
C PRO A 92 11.59 22.11 -40.37
N ALA A 93 12.08 22.01 -39.14
CA ALA A 93 11.35 21.65 -37.94
C ALA A 93 10.09 22.52 -37.76
N ARG A 94 8.93 21.88 -37.59
CA ARG A 94 7.77 22.53 -36.99
C ARG A 94 7.89 22.41 -35.48
N VAL A 95 8.48 23.45 -34.91
CA VAL A 95 8.46 23.82 -33.51
C VAL A 95 7.02 23.81 -33.00
N LEU A 96 6.70 22.93 -32.04
CA LEU A 96 5.54 23.12 -31.17
C LEU A 96 6.07 23.64 -29.82
N SER A 97 6.38 24.94 -29.80
CA SER A 97 6.66 25.65 -28.57
C SER A 97 5.36 25.77 -27.77
N SER A 98 5.39 25.17 -26.58
CA SER A 98 4.92 25.74 -25.32
C SER A 98 4.21 27.10 -25.42
N SER A 99 2.88 27.06 -25.33
CA SER A 99 2.08 28.22 -24.92
C SER A 99 2.13 28.34 -23.40
N SER A 100 3.22 28.93 -22.91
CA SER A 100 3.23 29.63 -21.63
C SER A 100 2.69 31.05 -21.83
N SER A 101 2.07 31.58 -20.77
CA SER A 101 1.53 32.93 -20.58
C SER A 101 0.13 33.21 -21.15
N SER A 102 -0.88 33.03 -20.30
CA SER A 102 -1.70 34.15 -19.80
C SER A 102 -2.75 33.61 -18.82
N THR A 103 -2.33 33.28 -17.59
CA THR A 103 -3.24 33.42 -16.46
C THR A 103 -3.54 34.89 -16.33
N HIS A 104 -4.62 35.33 -16.98
CA HIS A 104 -5.31 36.54 -16.57
C HIS A 104 -5.71 36.31 -15.11
N SER A 105 -4.88 36.83 -14.22
CA SER A 105 -5.32 37.34 -12.94
C SER A 105 -6.51 38.24 -13.26
N SER A 106 -7.72 37.73 -13.08
CA SER A 106 -8.88 38.56 -12.80
C SER A 106 -8.58 39.23 -11.45
N SER A 107 -7.72 40.24 -11.48
CA SER A 107 -7.90 41.40 -10.64
C SER A 107 -9.23 41.97 -11.06
N THR A 108 -10.30 41.44 -10.48
CA THR A 108 -11.47 42.25 -10.22
C THR A 108 -10.91 43.54 -9.60
N PRO A 109 -11.11 44.71 -10.23
CA PRO A 109 -11.14 45.91 -9.44
C PRO A 109 -12.40 45.72 -8.61
N HIS A 110 -12.29 45.03 -7.47
CA HIS A 110 -13.24 45.26 -6.42
C HIS A 110 -13.20 46.77 -6.28
N PRO A 111 -14.30 47.50 -6.58
CA PRO A 111 -14.39 48.84 -6.05
C PRO A 111 -14.04 48.67 -4.58
N PRO A 112 -13.27 49.57 -3.95
CA PRO A 112 -13.32 49.59 -2.52
C PRO A 112 -14.82 49.74 -2.23
N PHE A 113 -15.46 48.67 -1.77
CA PHE A 113 -16.56 48.78 -0.86
C PHE A 113 -15.92 49.36 0.41
N SER A 114 -15.41 50.59 0.32
CA SER A 114 -15.90 51.68 1.12
C SER A 114 -17.42 51.60 1.01
N LYS A 115 -18.00 50.62 1.71
CA LYS A 115 -19.14 50.90 2.56
C LYS A 115 -18.68 52.16 3.26
N ARG A 116 -19.11 53.30 2.74
CA ARG A 116 -19.30 54.47 3.58
C ARG A 116 -20.17 53.89 4.65
N PHE A 117 -19.56 53.49 5.76
CA PHE A 117 -20.25 53.46 7.02
C PHE A 117 -20.85 54.85 7.04
N SER A 118 -22.16 54.93 6.79
CA SER A 118 -22.89 56.12 7.14
C SER A 118 -22.38 56.41 8.53
N THR A 119 -21.65 57.52 8.65
CA THR A 119 -21.60 58.23 9.91
C THR A 119 -23.06 58.29 10.28
N THR A 120 -23.51 57.42 11.18
CA THR A 120 -24.70 57.66 11.96
C THR A 120 -24.41 59.04 12.51
N THR A 121 -24.97 60.04 11.81
CA THR A 121 -25.01 61.41 12.25
C THR A 121 -25.48 61.28 13.67
N SER A 122 -24.62 61.69 14.59
CA SER A 122 -24.86 61.73 16.02
C SER A 122 -26.36 61.74 16.29
N LEU A 123 -26.94 60.59 16.67
CA LEU A 123 -28.30 60.57 17.22
C LEU A 123 -28.31 61.19 18.63
N TYR A 124 -27.15 61.70 19.07
CA TYR A 124 -27.00 62.70 20.12
C TYR A 124 -27.08 64.13 19.58
N ALA A 125 -27.53 64.36 18.34
CA ALA A 125 -28.20 65.60 18.01
C ALA A 125 -29.45 65.61 18.89
N SER A 126 -29.29 66.24 20.04
CA SER A 126 -30.24 66.29 21.12
C SER A 126 -31.62 66.71 20.60
N HIS A 127 -32.47 65.75 20.29
CA HIS A 127 -33.90 65.98 20.25
C HIS A 127 -34.36 66.09 21.71
N HIS A 128 -33.94 67.18 22.36
CA HIS A 128 -34.56 67.62 23.59
C HIS A 128 -36.03 67.86 23.24
N PHE A 129 -36.91 67.02 23.77
CA PHE A 129 -38.34 67.23 23.64
C PHE A 129 -38.66 68.61 24.22
N ASP A 130 -39.02 69.56 23.36
CA ASP A 130 -39.30 70.94 23.74
C ASP A 130 -40.67 70.99 24.43
N THR A 131 -40.62 70.84 25.75
CA THR A 131 -41.80 70.82 26.62
C THR A 131 -42.57 72.14 26.58
N GLN A 132 -41.89 73.27 26.42
CA GLN A 132 -42.52 74.59 26.40
C GLN A 132 -43.26 74.86 25.09
N ALA A 133 -42.63 74.54 23.95
CA ALA A 133 -43.27 74.69 22.65
C ALA A 133 -44.41 73.69 22.43
N PHE A 134 -44.42 72.55 23.15
CA PHE A 134 -45.52 71.60 23.13
C PHE A 134 -46.69 72.07 24.02
N ALA A 135 -46.40 72.53 25.24
CA ALA A 135 -47.43 73.09 26.14
C ALA A 135 -48.16 74.29 25.52
N GLN A 136 -47.43 75.21 24.90
CA GLN A 136 -48.03 76.38 24.21
C GLN A 136 -48.98 75.99 23.06
N ARG A 137 -48.70 74.88 22.37
CA ARG A 137 -49.60 74.37 21.30
C ARG A 137 -50.86 73.71 21.87
N LEU A 138 -50.75 73.04 23.02
CA LEU A 138 -51.91 72.47 23.72
C LEU A 138 -52.84 73.58 24.22
N GLU A 139 -52.28 74.68 24.75
CA GLU A 139 -53.04 75.87 25.13
C GLU A 139 -53.75 76.53 23.95
N ALA A 140 -53.05 76.69 22.82
CA ALA A 140 -53.65 77.20 21.58
C ALA A 140 -54.80 76.30 21.05
N SER A 141 -54.82 75.03 21.48
CA SER A 141 -55.85 74.05 21.12
C SER A 141 -57.00 73.97 22.14
N GLY A 142 -57.01 74.85 23.16
CA GLY A 142 -58.08 74.97 24.15
C GLY A 142 -57.88 74.15 25.44
N ILE A 143 -56.69 73.58 25.67
CA ILE A 143 -56.35 72.85 26.90
C ILE A 143 -55.83 73.82 27.96
N SER A 144 -56.18 73.66 29.24
CA SER A 144 -55.68 74.56 30.28
C SER A 144 -54.18 74.39 30.50
N ARG A 145 -53.48 75.45 30.91
CA ARG A 145 -52.02 75.42 31.12
C ARG A 145 -51.59 74.29 32.06
N GLU A 146 -52.31 74.08 33.15
CA GLU A 146 -52.02 73.02 34.12
C GLU A 146 -52.16 71.62 33.52
N GLN A 147 -53.16 71.40 32.67
CA GLN A 147 -53.35 70.13 31.97
C GLN A 147 -52.29 69.92 30.87
N ALA A 148 -51.90 70.99 30.18
CA ALA A 148 -50.84 70.95 29.17
C ALA A 148 -49.49 70.59 29.80
N ASP A 149 -49.16 71.16 30.97
CA ASP A 149 -47.92 70.84 31.69
C ASP A 149 -47.88 69.36 32.13
N VAL A 150 -48.98 68.83 32.68
CA VAL A 150 -49.07 67.40 33.09
C VAL A 150 -48.94 66.43 31.90
N LEU A 151 -49.61 66.72 30.78
CA LEU A 151 -49.52 65.89 29.58
C LEU A 151 -48.12 65.92 28.96
N THR A 152 -47.46 67.07 29.03
CA THR A 152 -46.10 67.26 28.52
C THR A 152 -45.09 66.47 29.37
N GLU A 153 -45.27 66.44 30.69
CA GLU A 153 -44.42 65.67 31.60
C GLU A 153 -44.58 64.16 31.41
N ALA A 154 -45.82 63.67 31.30
CA ALA A 154 -46.07 62.25 31.00
C ALA A 154 -45.47 61.80 29.65
N LEU A 155 -45.51 62.65 28.62
CA LEU A 155 -44.91 62.33 27.32
C LEU A 155 -43.39 62.33 27.38
N ARG A 156 -42.80 63.25 28.16
CA ARG A 156 -41.37 63.29 28.41
C ARG A 156 -40.88 61.99 29.03
N ASP A 157 -41.58 61.48 30.05
CA ASP A 157 -41.22 60.22 30.71
C ASP A 157 -41.26 59.02 29.74
N VAL A 158 -42.30 58.93 28.90
CA VAL A 158 -42.42 57.86 27.88
C VAL A 158 -41.31 57.95 26.82
N ILE A 159 -40.94 59.18 26.42
CA ILE A 159 -39.86 59.41 25.46
C ILE A 159 -38.50 59.04 26.08
N ASP A 160 -38.24 59.43 27.33
CA ASP A 160 -37.00 59.14 28.04
C ASP A 160 -36.84 57.61 28.28
N GLU A 161 -37.92 56.92 28.65
CA GLU A 161 -37.97 55.45 28.75
C GLU A 161 -37.67 54.79 27.38
N SER A 162 -38.30 55.29 26.31
CA SER A 162 -38.13 54.78 24.94
C SER A 162 -36.70 54.97 24.42
N ILE A 163 -36.11 56.16 24.60
CA ILE A 163 -34.72 56.46 24.21
C ILE A 163 -33.75 55.58 25.00
N THR A 164 -33.98 55.40 26.30
CA THR A 164 -33.15 54.52 27.14
C THR A 164 -33.25 53.07 26.69
N ASN A 165 -34.45 52.60 26.34
CA ASN A 165 -34.66 51.24 25.84
C ASN A 165 -34.01 51.02 24.47
N LEU A 166 -34.08 52.00 23.57
CA LEU A 166 -33.38 51.97 22.28
C LEU A 166 -31.86 51.97 22.49
N ALA A 167 -31.35 52.82 23.38
CA ALA A 167 -29.93 52.90 23.69
C ALA A 167 -29.37 51.58 24.26
N LYS A 168 -30.14 50.85 25.07
CA LYS A 168 -29.74 49.53 25.61
C LYS A 168 -29.49 48.47 24.53
N GLY A 169 -30.16 48.56 23.38
CA GLY A 169 -29.98 47.64 22.25
C GLY A 169 -28.88 48.06 21.27
N LEU A 170 -28.32 49.26 21.43
CA LEU A 170 -27.29 49.81 20.55
C LEU A 170 -25.90 49.58 21.16
N VAL A 171 -24.95 49.24 20.32
CA VAL A 171 -23.54 49.10 20.70
C VAL A 171 -22.82 50.40 20.42
N THR A 172 -21.98 50.83 21.38
CA THR A 172 -21.15 52.02 21.19
C THR A 172 -20.11 51.77 20.09
N ARG A 173 -19.69 52.82 19.37
CA ARG A 173 -18.65 52.66 18.34
C ARG A 173 -17.36 52.10 18.92
N GLU A 174 -16.97 52.56 20.12
CA GLU A 174 -15.80 52.09 20.86
C GLU A 174 -15.85 50.56 21.07
N GLU A 175 -16.97 50.04 21.59
CA GLU A 175 -17.15 48.61 21.86
C GLU A 175 -17.23 47.79 20.56
N GLY A 176 -17.86 48.34 19.52
CA GLY A 176 -17.86 47.75 18.18
C GLY A 176 -16.46 47.64 17.58
N ASP A 177 -15.63 48.68 17.73
CA ASP A 177 -14.27 48.70 17.21
C ASP A 177 -13.34 47.78 18.02
N GLN A 178 -13.52 47.71 19.34
CA GLN A 178 -12.76 46.80 20.22
C GLN A 178 -13.07 45.32 19.92
N THR A 179 -14.35 44.97 19.75
CA THR A 179 -14.76 43.61 19.37
C THR A 179 -14.23 43.26 17.98
N ASN A 180 -14.28 44.19 17.03
CA ASN A 180 -13.73 43.98 15.69
C ASN A 180 -12.20 43.79 15.71
N TYR A 181 -11.48 44.56 16.53
CA TYR A 181 -10.04 44.41 16.69
C TYR A 181 -9.68 43.04 17.27
N THR A 182 -10.38 42.61 18.32
CA THR A 182 -10.18 41.30 18.96
C THR A 182 -10.38 40.17 17.94
N GLN A 183 -11.49 40.20 17.19
CA GLN A 183 -11.78 39.23 16.14
C GLN A 183 -10.70 39.19 15.05
N LYS A 184 -10.15 40.35 14.65
CA LYS A 184 -9.06 40.42 13.66
C LYS A 184 -7.77 39.78 14.18
N VAL A 185 -7.43 40.02 15.44
CA VAL A 185 -6.26 39.41 16.08
C VAL A 185 -6.45 37.90 16.18
N ASP A 186 -7.62 37.43 16.63
CA ASP A 186 -7.93 36.02 16.74
C ASP A 186 -7.89 35.31 15.38
N PHE A 187 -8.44 35.94 14.33
CA PHE A 187 -8.37 35.42 12.97
C PHE A 187 -6.93 35.34 12.46
N THR A 188 -6.11 36.34 12.77
CA THR A 188 -4.68 36.36 12.39
C THR A 188 -3.93 35.25 13.12
N ARG A 189 -4.21 35.04 14.40
CA ARG A 189 -3.64 33.97 15.20
C ARG A 189 -4.05 32.60 14.66
N LEU A 190 -5.35 32.36 14.48
CA LEU A 190 -5.87 31.11 13.94
C LEU A 190 -5.26 30.80 12.57
N LYS A 191 -5.15 31.80 11.70
CA LYS A 191 -4.50 31.66 10.40
C LYS A 191 -3.04 31.25 10.54
N SER A 192 -2.29 31.83 11.48
CA SER A 192 -0.89 31.47 11.73
C SER A 192 -0.74 30.05 12.29
N GLU A 193 -1.62 29.64 13.20
CA GLU A 193 -1.64 28.31 13.78
C GLU A 193 -2.01 27.25 12.72
N LEU A 194 -3.03 27.51 11.91
CA LEU A 194 -3.42 26.64 10.80
C LEU A 194 -2.27 26.49 9.79
N GLN A 195 -1.64 27.60 9.39
CA GLN A 195 -0.54 27.55 8.44
C GLN A 195 0.69 26.82 8.99
N LEU A 196 0.91 26.86 10.30
CA LEU A 196 1.98 26.10 10.95
C LEU A 196 1.65 24.60 10.96
N LEU A 197 0.42 24.22 11.33
CA LEU A 197 -0.04 22.84 11.29
C LEU A 197 0.03 22.25 9.89
N GLU A 198 -0.49 22.96 8.88
CA GLU A 198 -0.42 22.53 7.48
C GLU A 198 1.03 22.28 7.02
N ARG A 199 1.95 23.17 7.39
CA ARG A 199 3.38 22.97 7.08
C ARG A 199 3.99 21.79 7.81
N ASN A 200 3.62 21.58 9.07
CA ASN A 200 4.11 20.47 9.87
C ASN A 200 3.60 19.14 9.31
N ASP A 201 2.29 19.02 9.09
CA ASP A 201 1.65 17.84 8.52
C ASP A 201 2.20 17.55 7.13
N PHE A 202 2.37 18.57 6.29
CA PHE A 202 2.98 18.39 4.97
C PHE A 202 4.43 17.88 5.08
N ALA A 203 5.23 18.42 6.00
CA ALA A 203 6.59 17.95 6.21
C ALA A 203 6.64 16.51 6.72
N LEU A 204 5.76 16.15 7.66
CA LEU A 204 5.62 14.79 8.16
C LEU A 204 5.21 13.82 7.06
N MET A 205 4.12 14.12 6.33
CA MET A 205 3.65 13.30 5.21
C MET A 205 4.71 13.14 4.14
N LYS A 206 5.44 14.21 3.81
CA LYS A 206 6.53 14.16 2.83
C LYS A 206 7.65 13.24 3.31
N SER A 207 8.08 13.37 4.55
CA SER A 207 9.13 12.52 5.13
C SER A 207 8.73 11.04 5.19
N GLU A 208 7.46 10.77 5.50
CA GLU A 208 6.92 9.41 5.52
C GLU A 208 6.83 8.83 4.10
N ASN A 209 6.42 9.63 3.11
CA ASN A 209 6.40 9.22 1.72
C ASN A 209 7.82 8.88 1.21
N GLU A 210 8.81 9.74 1.49
CA GLU A 210 10.22 9.48 1.15
C GLU A 210 10.73 8.20 1.82
N ARG A 211 10.39 7.97 3.10
CA ARG A 211 10.73 6.75 3.83
C ARG A 211 10.09 5.51 3.20
N LEU A 212 8.79 5.56 2.88
CA LEU A 212 8.06 4.47 2.25
C LEU A 212 8.60 4.17 0.85
N MET A 213 8.96 5.19 0.07
CA MET A 213 9.61 5.01 -1.23
C MET A 213 10.96 4.31 -1.11
N ALA A 214 11.77 4.68 -0.11
CA ALA A 214 13.04 4.00 0.17
C ALA A 214 12.83 2.53 0.59
N ASP A 215 11.84 2.25 1.43
CA ASP A 215 11.49 0.89 1.85
C ASP A 215 11.01 0.04 0.67
N VAL A 216 10.22 0.61 -0.24
CA VAL A 216 9.78 -0.05 -1.47
C VAL A 216 10.98 -0.40 -2.36
N GLU A 217 11.90 0.52 -2.60
CA GLU A 217 13.08 0.23 -3.44
C GLU A 217 13.97 -0.84 -2.79
N LYS A 218 14.14 -0.79 -1.46
CA LYS A 218 14.86 -1.82 -0.71
C LYS A 218 14.20 -3.19 -0.82
N LEU A 219 12.87 -3.27 -0.73
CA LEU A 219 12.13 -4.52 -0.91
C LEU A 219 12.27 -5.06 -2.34
N LYS A 220 12.19 -4.18 -3.36
CA LYS A 220 12.38 -4.56 -4.77
C LYS A 220 13.79 -5.10 -5.02
N GLN A 221 14.80 -4.52 -4.40
CA GLN A 221 16.17 -5.01 -4.50
C GLN A 221 16.32 -6.39 -3.85
N ARG A 222 15.83 -6.57 -2.62
CA ARG A 222 15.83 -7.88 -1.93
C ARG A 222 15.11 -8.96 -2.73
N LEU A 223 13.93 -8.64 -3.27
CA LEU A 223 13.18 -9.57 -4.10
C LEU A 223 13.97 -10.00 -5.34
N ARG A 224 14.65 -9.07 -6.01
CA ARG A 224 15.52 -9.38 -7.16
C ARG A 224 16.68 -10.30 -6.77
N GLU A 225 17.29 -10.06 -5.61
CA GLU A 225 18.37 -10.90 -5.09
C GLU A 225 17.87 -12.31 -4.73
N GLU A 226 16.70 -12.42 -4.10
CA GLU A 226 16.09 -13.71 -3.75
C GLU A 226 15.65 -14.50 -4.98
N ILE A 227 15.08 -13.85 -6.00
CA ILE A 227 14.76 -14.48 -7.28
C ILE A 227 16.05 -15.02 -7.91
N THR A 228 17.09 -14.19 -8.02
CA THR A 228 18.37 -14.59 -8.63
C THR A 228 19.00 -15.75 -7.88
N ARG A 229 19.01 -15.70 -6.54
CA ARG A 229 19.52 -16.77 -5.68
C ARG A 229 18.74 -18.07 -5.87
N THR A 230 17.42 -17.99 -5.86
CA THR A 230 16.54 -19.17 -6.01
C THR A 230 16.68 -19.78 -7.39
N THR A 231 16.71 -18.97 -8.45
CA THR A 231 16.94 -19.45 -9.83
C THR A 231 18.32 -20.09 -9.97
N ALA A 232 19.37 -19.52 -9.37
CA ALA A 232 20.70 -20.14 -9.35
C ALA A 232 20.70 -21.48 -8.61
N GLY A 233 20.01 -21.56 -7.47
CA GLY A 233 19.81 -22.79 -6.70
C GLY A 233 19.14 -23.89 -7.53
N VAL A 234 17.98 -23.59 -8.13
CA VAL A 234 17.25 -24.54 -8.98
C VAL A 234 18.11 -25.01 -10.17
N ARG A 235 18.87 -24.10 -10.80
CA ARG A 235 19.76 -24.49 -11.90
C ARG A 235 20.88 -25.42 -11.43
N LEU A 236 21.45 -25.17 -10.25
CA LEU A 236 22.46 -26.05 -9.66
C LEU A 236 21.86 -27.43 -9.35
N ASP A 237 20.70 -27.46 -8.70
CA ASP A 237 20.01 -28.71 -8.33
C ASP A 237 19.74 -29.57 -9.58
N LEU A 238 19.21 -28.97 -10.65
CA LEU A 238 18.98 -29.67 -11.92
C LEU A 238 20.28 -30.17 -12.55
N ASN A 239 21.36 -29.40 -12.47
CA ASN A 239 22.65 -29.81 -13.02
C ASN A 239 23.25 -30.98 -12.22
N LEU A 240 23.14 -30.95 -10.89
CA LEU A 240 23.58 -32.04 -10.01
C LEU A 240 22.74 -33.30 -10.26
N GLU A 241 21.43 -33.15 -10.36
CA GLU A 241 20.51 -34.26 -10.62
C GLU A 241 20.75 -34.88 -12.00
N LYS A 242 21.00 -34.06 -13.04
CA LYS A 242 21.41 -34.54 -14.36
C LYS A 242 22.73 -35.30 -14.31
N GLY A 243 23.67 -34.83 -13.50
CA GLY A 243 24.94 -35.53 -13.23
C GLY A 243 24.68 -36.91 -12.61
N ARG A 244 23.88 -36.95 -11.54
CA ARG A 244 23.49 -38.19 -10.85
C ARG A 244 22.82 -39.20 -11.79
N ILE A 245 21.84 -38.77 -12.58
CA ILE A 245 21.16 -39.63 -13.57
C ILE A 245 22.16 -40.20 -14.58
N ARG A 246 23.13 -39.41 -15.03
CA ARG A 246 24.15 -39.88 -15.98
C ARG A 246 25.06 -40.93 -15.34
N ASP A 247 25.48 -40.71 -14.10
CA ASP A 247 26.37 -41.63 -13.39
C ASP A 247 25.63 -42.95 -13.09
N GLU A 248 24.36 -42.89 -12.67
CA GLU A 248 23.51 -44.07 -12.49
C GLU A 248 23.26 -44.81 -13.81
N SER A 249 22.99 -44.08 -14.89
CA SER A 249 22.85 -44.66 -16.23
C SER A 249 24.12 -45.38 -16.68
N ALA A 250 25.30 -44.81 -16.42
CA ALA A 250 26.58 -45.44 -16.73
C ALA A 250 26.79 -46.73 -15.91
N VAL A 251 26.44 -46.73 -14.62
CA VAL A 251 26.47 -47.93 -13.78
C VAL A 251 25.54 -49.02 -14.34
N HIS A 252 24.31 -48.65 -14.74
CA HIS A 252 23.40 -49.61 -15.37
C HIS A 252 23.94 -50.16 -16.69
N ALA A 253 24.55 -49.33 -17.54
CA ALA A 253 25.16 -49.76 -18.79
C ALA A 253 26.29 -50.78 -18.54
N LEU A 254 27.12 -50.57 -17.52
CA LEU A 254 28.17 -51.53 -17.14
C LEU A 254 27.58 -52.86 -16.64
N LYS A 255 26.56 -52.82 -15.77
CA LYS A 255 25.88 -54.03 -15.29
C LYS A 255 25.25 -54.83 -16.43
N ILE A 256 24.63 -54.14 -17.39
CA ILE A 256 24.07 -54.79 -18.59
C ILE A 256 25.19 -55.49 -19.36
N LYS A 257 26.31 -54.80 -19.61
CA LYS A 257 27.44 -55.38 -20.35
C LYS A 257 28.06 -56.58 -19.62
N GLU A 258 28.19 -56.51 -18.30
CA GLU A 258 28.67 -57.63 -17.49
C GLU A 258 27.75 -58.85 -17.62
N VAL A 259 26.43 -58.65 -17.48
CA VAL A 259 25.43 -59.72 -17.67
C VAL A 259 25.48 -60.28 -19.09
N ASP A 260 25.64 -59.43 -20.10
CA ASP A 260 25.74 -59.84 -21.51
C ASP A 260 26.95 -60.75 -21.73
N THR A 261 28.13 -60.35 -21.22
CA THR A 261 29.35 -61.19 -21.30
C THR A 261 29.21 -62.50 -20.52
N ARG A 262 28.48 -62.49 -19.40
CA ARG A 262 28.20 -63.70 -18.63
C ARG A 262 27.31 -64.65 -19.42
N ILE A 263 26.25 -64.14 -20.06
CA ILE A 263 25.38 -64.93 -20.94
C ILE A 263 26.18 -65.54 -22.10
N GLU A 264 27.04 -64.77 -22.77
CA GLU A 264 27.90 -65.30 -23.83
C GLU A 264 28.82 -66.43 -23.33
N SER A 265 29.40 -66.27 -22.13
CA SER A 265 30.24 -67.30 -21.51
C SER A 265 29.45 -68.57 -21.17
N GLU A 266 28.21 -68.43 -20.65
CA GLU A 266 27.33 -69.55 -20.35
C GLU A 266 26.89 -70.27 -21.63
N ILE A 267 26.61 -69.54 -22.72
CA ILE A 267 26.31 -70.12 -24.04
C ILE A 267 27.51 -70.92 -24.58
N ALA A 268 28.72 -70.38 -24.50
CA ALA A 268 29.94 -71.07 -24.92
C ALA A 268 30.20 -72.34 -24.08
N GLY A 269 29.95 -72.24 -22.76
CA GLY A 269 29.98 -73.38 -21.84
C GLY A 269 28.98 -74.48 -22.24
N LEU A 270 27.72 -74.12 -22.44
CA LEU A 270 26.67 -75.04 -22.90
C LEU A 270 27.01 -75.69 -24.24
N ARG A 271 27.54 -74.92 -25.20
CA ARG A 271 27.99 -75.43 -26.49
C ARG A 271 29.08 -76.48 -26.33
N THR A 272 30.05 -76.24 -25.46
CA THR A 272 31.14 -77.19 -25.15
C THR A 272 30.61 -78.46 -24.49
N SER A 273 29.73 -78.32 -23.50
CA SER A 273 29.05 -79.46 -22.84
C SER A 273 28.28 -80.32 -23.83
N ILE A 274 27.58 -79.70 -24.80
CA ILE A 274 26.89 -80.44 -25.87
C ILE A 274 27.87 -81.18 -26.78
N GLN A 275 28.99 -80.56 -27.17
CA GLN A 275 30.00 -81.23 -27.99
C GLN A 275 30.64 -82.42 -27.26
N SER A 276 30.93 -82.27 -25.97
CA SER A 276 31.38 -83.37 -25.11
C SER A 276 30.34 -84.49 -25.02
N ALA A 277 29.06 -84.17 -24.82
CA ALA A 277 27.99 -85.16 -24.81
C ALA A 277 27.87 -85.92 -26.14
N LYS A 278 27.99 -85.23 -27.28
CA LYS A 278 28.02 -85.87 -28.62
C LYS A 278 29.21 -86.83 -28.75
N PHE A 279 30.40 -86.42 -28.30
CA PHE A 279 31.60 -87.26 -28.35
C PHE A 279 31.46 -88.51 -27.46
N ASN A 280 30.88 -88.37 -26.26
CA ASN A 280 30.61 -89.50 -25.38
C ASN A 280 29.67 -90.51 -26.05
N VAL A 281 28.59 -90.05 -26.70
CA VAL A 281 27.69 -90.93 -27.47
C VAL A 281 28.43 -91.63 -28.61
N LEU A 282 29.31 -90.91 -29.31
CA LEU A 282 30.14 -91.49 -30.37
C LEU A 282 31.07 -92.59 -29.83
N GLN A 283 31.69 -92.37 -28.67
CA GLN A 283 32.53 -93.37 -28.00
C GLN A 283 31.73 -94.62 -27.61
N TYR A 284 30.53 -94.47 -27.03
CA TYR A 284 29.65 -95.61 -26.74
C TYR A 284 29.29 -96.38 -28.02
N LEU A 285 28.97 -95.67 -29.10
CA LEU A 285 28.67 -96.29 -30.38
C LEU A 285 29.85 -97.11 -30.92
N VAL A 286 31.07 -96.55 -30.87
CA VAL A 286 32.29 -97.26 -31.26
C VAL A 286 32.50 -98.50 -30.38
N GLY A 287 32.36 -98.37 -29.06
CA GLY A 287 32.50 -99.48 -28.12
C GLY A 287 31.50 -100.61 -28.40
N VAL A 288 30.23 -100.29 -28.64
CA VAL A 288 29.19 -101.28 -28.97
C VAL A 288 29.45 -101.92 -30.34
N ALA A 289 29.80 -101.14 -31.37
CA ALA A 289 30.10 -101.66 -32.70
C ALA A 289 31.32 -102.60 -32.68
N THR A 290 32.39 -102.23 -31.98
CA THR A 290 33.57 -103.09 -31.80
C THR A 290 33.24 -104.34 -31.00
N GLY A 291 32.46 -104.24 -29.92
CA GLY A 291 32.01 -105.39 -29.14
C GLY A 291 31.15 -106.36 -29.95
N ALA A 292 30.18 -105.85 -30.71
CA ALA A 292 29.35 -106.65 -31.61
C ALA A 292 30.18 -107.31 -32.72
N GLY A 293 31.12 -106.57 -33.33
CA GLY A 293 32.06 -107.10 -34.32
C GLY A 293 32.93 -108.22 -33.77
N ALA A 294 33.47 -108.07 -32.55
CA ALA A 294 34.25 -109.10 -31.89
C ALA A 294 33.43 -110.37 -31.60
N LEU A 295 32.18 -110.21 -31.14
CA LEU A 295 31.26 -111.33 -30.94
C LEU A 295 30.92 -112.04 -32.26
N LEU A 296 30.69 -111.29 -33.34
CA LEU A 296 30.43 -111.85 -34.67
C LEU A 296 31.64 -112.66 -35.17
N LEU A 297 32.85 -112.12 -35.02
CA LEU A 297 34.09 -112.83 -35.36
C LEU A 297 34.28 -114.10 -34.50
N ALA A 298 33.96 -114.04 -33.21
CA ALA A 298 33.99 -115.20 -32.32
C ALA A 298 32.96 -116.27 -32.74
N TYR A 299 31.76 -115.86 -33.14
CA TYR A 299 30.71 -116.75 -33.64
C TYR A 299 31.11 -117.42 -34.97
N LEU A 300 31.60 -116.65 -35.94
CA LEU A 300 32.12 -117.18 -37.20
C LEU A 300 33.28 -118.17 -36.98
N ARG A 301 34.11 -117.95 -35.94
CA ARG A 301 35.17 -118.89 -35.55
C ARG A 301 34.64 -120.17 -34.90
N MET A 302 33.54 -120.11 -34.14
CA MET A 302 32.93 -121.29 -33.52
C MET A 302 32.24 -122.19 -34.56
N PHE A 303 31.76 -121.62 -35.66
CA PHE A 303 31.04 -122.33 -36.72
C PHE A 303 31.94 -122.90 -37.85
N ARG A 304 33.26 -122.64 -37.80
CA ARG A 304 34.26 -123.15 -38.74
C ARG A 304 35.16 -124.19 -38.07
#